data_AF-A0A923HT99-F1
#
_entry.id   AF-A0A923HT99-F1
#
_cell.length_a   1.000
_cell.length_b   1.000
_cell.length_c   1.000
_cell.angle_alpha   90.00
_cell.angle_beta   90.00
_cell.angle_gamma   90.00
#
_symmetry.space_group_name_H-M   'P 1'
#
loop_
_entity.id
_entity.type
_entity.pdbx_description
1 polymer ?
#
loop_
_entity_poly.entity_id
_entity_poly.type
_entity_poly.pdbx_seq_one_letter_code
_entity_poly.pdbx_strand_id
1 'polypeptide(L)'
;MRPLERIDEISDLIKEIWNENPDMRYMQLLYTLQSSVSQKNMDVGKVEERVDKTYSRIGFDLFNIEDKEFKIFLENYLFEQRERNA
;
A
#
# COMPACT_ATOMS: atom_id res chain seq x y z
N MET A 1 -0.05 -16.20 -19.17
CA MET A 1 -0.66 -16.32 -17.83
C MET A 1 0.38 -15.88 -16.81
N ARG A 2 -0.02 -15.03 -15.86
CA ARG A 2 0.87 -14.52 -14.82
C ARG A 2 1.15 -15.64 -13.78
N PRO A 3 2.40 -15.99 -13.40
CA PRO A 3 2.69 -16.92 -12.29
C PRO A 3 1.90 -16.60 -11.02
N LEU A 4 1.33 -17.65 -10.42
CA LEU A 4 0.45 -17.56 -9.25
C LEU A 4 1.22 -17.23 -7.98
N GLU A 5 2.50 -17.62 -7.91
CA GLU A 5 3.40 -17.45 -6.77
C GLU A 5 3.52 -15.97 -6.34
N ARG A 6 3.23 -15.03 -7.26
CA ARG A 6 3.23 -13.59 -6.99
C ARG A 6 2.22 -13.15 -5.96
N ILE A 7 1.06 -13.82 -5.88
CA ILE A 7 0.06 -13.46 -4.86
C ILE A 7 0.58 -13.79 -3.47
N ASP A 8 1.29 -14.91 -3.33
CA ASP A 8 1.85 -15.36 -2.07
C ASP A 8 2.97 -14.42 -1.64
N GLU A 9 3.88 -14.07 -2.56
CA GLU A 9 4.97 -13.13 -2.27
C GLU A 9 4.47 -11.76 -1.77
N ILE A 10 3.47 -11.18 -2.45
CA ILE A 10 2.90 -9.88 -2.04
C ILE A 10 2.14 -10.02 -0.72
N SER A 11 1.39 -11.12 -0.54
CA SER A 11 0.60 -11.35 0.67
C SER A 11 1.50 -11.55 1.90
N ASP A 12 2.61 -12.27 1.74
CA ASP A 12 3.59 -12.48 2.80
C ASP A 12 4.26 -11.18 3.21
N LEU A 13 4.62 -10.30 2.25
CA LEU A 13 5.15 -8.97 2.56
C LEU A 13 4.13 -8.12 3.33
N ILE A 14 2.87 -8.08 2.91
CA ILE A 14 1.82 -7.34 3.63
C ILE A 14 1.64 -7.89 5.05
N LYS A 15 1.68 -9.22 5.21
CA LYS A 15 1.59 -9.88 6.51
C LYS A 15 2.76 -9.53 7.41
N GLU A 16 3.99 -9.52 6.88
CA GLU A 16 5.18 -9.09 7.63
C GLU A 16 5.06 -7.64 8.09
N ILE A 17 4.68 -6.73 7.19
CA ILE A 17 4.46 -5.32 7.53
C ILE A 17 3.39 -5.18 8.62
N TRP A 18 2.33 -6.00 8.57
CA TRP A 18 1.29 -5.97 9.59
C TRP A 18 1.79 -6.46 10.96
N ASN A 19 2.59 -7.53 10.99
CA ASN A 19 3.16 -8.06 12.23
C ASN A 19 4.07 -7.04 12.94
N GLU A 20 4.75 -6.19 12.17
CA GLU A 20 5.58 -5.08 12.67
C GLU A 20 4.74 -3.87 13.15
N ASN A 21 3.42 -3.86 12.91
CA ASN A 21 2.46 -2.84 13.36
C ASN A 21 1.21 -3.48 14.02
N PRO A 22 1.35 -4.20 15.16
CA PRO A 22 0.25 -4.97 15.74
C PRO A 22 -0.97 -4.15 16.17
N ASP A 23 -0.78 -2.85 16.44
CA ASP A 23 -1.86 -1.93 16.83
C ASP A 23 -2.72 -1.45 15.64
N MET A 24 -2.23 -1.64 14.41
CA MET A 24 -2.93 -1.20 13.21
C MET A 24 -3.94 -2.26 12.76
N ARG A 25 -5.19 -1.87 12.46
CA ARG A 25 -6.15 -2.80 11.85
C ARG A 25 -5.76 -3.09 10.40
N TYR A 26 -6.00 -4.31 9.93
CA TYR A 26 -5.64 -4.73 8.56
C TYR A 26 -6.14 -3.79 7.45
N MET A 27 -7.39 -3.31 7.52
CA MET A 27 -7.92 -2.35 6.52
C MET A 27 -7.24 -0.99 6.58
N GLN A 28 -6.78 -0.55 7.77
CA GLN A 28 -6.00 0.68 7.91
C GLN A 28 -4.61 0.50 7.30
N LEU A 29 -4.01 -0.68 7.45
CA LEU A 29 -2.75 -1.03 6.80
C LEU A 29 -2.88 -0.96 5.28
N LEU A 30 -3.87 -1.64 4.69
CA LEU A 30 -4.06 -1.64 3.24
C LEU A 30 -4.24 -0.22 2.70
N TYR A 31 -5.07 0.60 3.35
CA TYR A 31 -5.27 1.99 2.95
C TYR A 31 -3.99 2.83 3.08
N THR A 32 -3.19 2.59 4.13
CA THR A 32 -1.90 3.26 4.34
C THR A 32 -0.91 2.89 3.24
N LEU A 33 -0.80 1.60 2.89
CA LEU A 33 0.06 1.13 1.80
C LEU A 33 -0.36 1.75 0.47
N GLN A 34 -1.67 1.79 0.16
CA GLN A 34 -2.18 2.44 -1.05
C GLN A 34 -1.81 3.93 -1.11
N SER A 35 -2.00 4.65 0.00
CA SER A 35 -1.63 6.06 0.11
C SER A 35 -0.12 6.26 -0.09
N SER A 36 0.71 5.43 0.52
CA SER A 36 2.16 5.53 0.40
C SER A 36 2.67 5.20 -1.00
N VAL A 37 2.10 4.19 -1.68
CA VAL A 37 2.39 3.90 -3.09
C VAL A 37 2.05 5.10 -3.95
N SER A 38 0.84 5.63 -3.82
CA SER A 38 0.38 6.80 -4.58
C SER A 38 1.34 7.98 -4.39
N GLN A 39 1.68 8.32 -3.15
CA GLN A 39 2.57 9.45 -2.84
C GLN A 39 3.99 9.26 -3.40
N LYS A 40 4.57 8.05 -3.28
CA LYS A 40 5.91 7.76 -3.84
C LYS A 40 5.92 7.80 -5.38
N ASN A 41 4.75 7.70 -6.03
CA ASN A 41 4.59 7.74 -7.48
C ASN A 41 3.91 9.02 -7.96
N MET A 42 4.19 10.20 -7.37
CA MET A 42 3.64 11.49 -7.80
C MET A 42 2.09 11.55 -7.80
N ASP A 43 1.47 11.01 -6.74
CA ASP A 43 0.01 10.92 -6.58
C ASP A 43 -0.70 10.07 -7.65
N VAL A 44 0.01 9.14 -8.30
CA VAL A 44 -0.60 8.18 -9.24
C VAL A 44 -1.72 7.42 -8.55
N GLY A 45 -2.88 7.39 -9.22
CA GLY A 45 -4.05 6.67 -8.76
C GLY A 45 -4.84 7.36 -7.65
N LYS A 46 -4.40 8.52 -7.14
CA LYS A 46 -5.16 9.26 -6.14
C LYS A 46 -6.47 9.77 -6.73
N VAL A 47 -7.59 9.39 -6.14
CA VAL A 47 -8.93 9.84 -6.50
C VAL A 47 -9.46 10.71 -5.39
N GLU A 48 -9.65 12.00 -5.65
CA GLU A 48 -10.38 12.87 -4.73
C GLU A 48 -11.81 13.03 -5.20
N GLU A 49 -12.74 12.60 -4.36
CA GLU A 49 -14.17 12.69 -4.63
C GLU A 49 -14.84 13.61 -3.63
N ARG A 50 -15.50 14.64 -4.14
CA ARG A 50 -16.33 15.52 -3.32
C ARG A 50 -17.65 14.80 -3.01
N VAL A 51 -17.85 14.46 -1.75
CA VAL A 51 -19.08 13.80 -1.28
C VAL A 51 -20.17 14.83 -1.03
N ASP A 52 -19.82 15.98 -0.44
CA ASP A 52 -20.70 17.13 -0.28
C ASP A 52 -19.92 18.46 -0.23
N LYS A 53 -20.57 19.57 0.18
CA LYS A 53 -19.95 20.90 0.22
C LYS A 53 -18.84 21.04 1.27
N THR A 54 -18.82 20.16 2.27
CA THR A 54 -17.93 20.21 3.44
C THR A 54 -17.01 18.99 3.55
N TYR A 55 -17.30 17.93 2.79
CA TYR A 55 -16.59 16.66 2.89
C TYR A 55 -16.08 16.19 1.52
N SER A 56 -14.78 15.96 1.42
CA SER A 56 -14.15 15.17 0.36
C SER A 56 -13.58 13.89 0.93
N ARG A 57 -13.60 12.83 0.11
CA ARG A 57 -12.96 11.56 0.39
C ARG A 57 -11.81 11.36 -0.58
N ILE A 58 -10.72 10.78 -0.07
CA ILE A 58 -9.61 10.32 -0.90
C ILE A 58 -9.75 8.81 -1.03
N GLY A 59 -9.55 8.31 -2.25
CA GLY A 59 -9.39 6.91 -2.57
C GLY A 59 -8.17 6.71 -3.46
N PHE A 60 -7.87 5.45 -3.76
CA PHE A 60 -6.72 5.09 -4.59
C PHE A 60 -7.13 4.03 -5.62
N ASP A 61 -6.96 4.36 -6.89
CA ASP A 61 -7.05 3.47 -8.04
C ASP A 61 -5.63 3.14 -8.53
N LEU A 62 -5.12 1.99 -8.13
CA LEU A 62 -3.77 1.53 -8.45
C LEU A 62 -3.74 0.51 -9.59
N PHE A 63 -4.77 0.46 -10.46
CA PHE A 63 -4.85 -0.55 -11.53
C PHE A 63 -3.65 -0.53 -12.51
N ASN A 64 -2.95 0.60 -12.62
CA ASN A 64 -1.79 0.76 -13.49
C ASN A 64 -0.45 0.42 -12.82
N ILE A 65 -0.44 0.09 -11.53
CA ILE A 65 0.78 -0.34 -10.83
C ILE A 65 1.01 -1.82 -11.13
N GLU A 66 2.17 -2.15 -11.70
CA GLU A 66 2.51 -3.53 -11.99
C GLU A 66 2.94 -4.28 -10.71
N ASP A 67 2.63 -5.58 -10.63
CA ASP A 67 2.93 -6.42 -9.45
C ASP A 67 4.39 -6.31 -8.99
N LYS A 68 5.32 -6.19 -9.95
CA LYS A 68 6.76 -6.03 -9.68
C LYS A 68 7.06 -4.71 -8.97
N GLU A 69 6.44 -3.62 -9.41
CA GLU A 69 6.64 -2.30 -8.82
C GLU A 69 6.05 -2.25 -7.42
N PHE A 70 4.88 -2.85 -7.24
CA PHE A 70 4.24 -2.95 -5.93
C PHE A 70 5.07 -3.80 -4.96
N LYS A 71 5.59 -4.95 -5.41
CA LYS A 71 6.48 -5.80 -4.60
C LYS A 71 7.73 -5.03 -4.14
N ILE A 72 8.43 -4.36 -5.05
CA ILE A 72 9.62 -3.55 -4.73
C ILE A 72 9.25 -2.44 -3.72
N PHE A 73 8.09 -1.81 -3.90
CA PHE A 73 7.61 -0.83 -2.93
C PHE A 73 7.42 -1.45 -1.53
N LEU A 74 6.79 -2.62 -1.42
CA LEU A 74 6.55 -3.28 -0.13
C LEU A 74 7.84 -3.71 0.55
N GLU A 75 8.80 -4.25 -0.20
CA GLU A 75 10.14 -4.60 0.31
C GLU A 75 10.84 -3.36 0.89
N ASN A 76 10.84 -2.26 0.16
CA ASN A 76 11.41 -0.99 0.63
C ASN A 76 10.67 -0.44 1.85
N TYR A 77 9.33 -0.51 1.85
CA TYR A 77 8.51 -0.06 2.97
C TYR A 77 8.83 -0.82 4.26
N LEU A 78 8.93 -2.16 4.16
CA LEU A 78 9.25 -3.03 5.29
C LEU A 78 10.67 -2.77 5.81
N PHE A 79 11.64 -2.60 4.91
CA PHE A 79 13.01 -2.22 5.28
C PHE A 79 13.03 -0.89 6.03
N GLU A 80 12.44 0.16 5.46
CA GLU A 80 12.36 1.50 6.07
C GLU A 80 11.64 1.45 7.43
N GLN A 81 10.64 0.58 7.58
CA GLN A 81 9.93 0.43 8.84
C GLN A 81 10.79 -0.24 9.92
N ARG A 82 11.50 -1.31 9.60
CA ARG A 82 12.40 -1.98 10.54
C ARG A 82 13.50 -1.04 11.02
N GLU A 83 14.05 -0.23 10.12
CA GLU A 83 15.04 0.81 10.48
C GLU A 83 14.46 1.89 11.43
N ARG A 84 13.17 2.22 11.33
CA ARG A 84 12.51 3.15 12.27
C ARG A 84 12.23 2.54 13.64
N ASN A 85 12.10 1.22 13.70
CA ASN A 85 11.73 0.48 14.91
C ASN A 85 12.97 -0.04 15.69
N ALA A 86 14.16 -0.01 15.07
CA ALA A 86 15.44 -0.37 15.67
C ALA A 86 16.02 0.75 16.54
#